data_AF-A0A9N9FNC3-F1
#
_entry.id   AF-A0A9N9FNC3-F1
#
_cell.length_a   1.000
_cell.length_b   1.000
_cell.length_c   1.000
_cell.angle_alpha   90.00
_cell.angle_beta   90.00
_cell.angle_gamma   90.00
#
_symmetry.space_group_name_H-M   'P 1'
#
loop_
_entity.id
_entity.type
_entity.pdbx_description
1 polymer ?
#
loop_
_entity_poly.entity_id
_entity_poly.type
_entity_poly.pdbx_seq_one_letter_code
_entity_poly.pdbx_strand_id
1 'polypeptide(L)'
;MNIDNTINILPLSLSTIWKSRGVERLRLYYRFPFYIALISFGIGLIDCINLGYPAIYSHVWPDPFCTIIGFGSVFITYLSQFLLSIVAVKTYLKVEKIYNLDFGIYDWKLFFHAVNLSLLVTILPFASHGYGGQNTWCAVKQEHRIEAFILNGVSFVNMIIAVYCYFGLVIKLRARESEKRKSFDLNRIDEMEDQTTNMMVNYFLVSILQWVSVSVFSIGFIFEHAEVWTLVATAIAINIGGIGNVIVYALNEKSLKDQSSSNKLSHLNDVMISVHKQITSRTDRASVINTTYHYASPTWYTFGLA
;
A
#
# COMPACT_ATOMS: atom_id res chain seq x y z
N MET A 1 23.05 12.89 -29.27
CA MET A 1 22.41 13.50 -28.08
C MET A 1 21.66 12.36 -27.39
N ASN A 2 22.15 11.96 -26.21
CA ASN A 2 21.94 10.63 -25.63
C ASN A 2 20.63 10.60 -24.81
N ILE A 3 19.63 9.84 -25.25
CA ILE A 3 18.26 9.83 -24.71
C ILE A 3 18.14 8.96 -23.43
N ASP A 4 19.15 8.14 -23.13
CA ASP A 4 19.13 7.21 -21.99
C ASP A 4 19.32 7.87 -20.61
N ASN A 5 19.78 9.12 -20.55
CA ASN A 5 20.12 9.77 -19.28
C ASN A 5 18.98 10.55 -18.62
N THR A 6 17.88 10.83 -19.34
CA THR A 6 16.82 11.72 -18.82
C THR A 6 15.67 10.95 -18.14
N ILE A 7 15.45 9.68 -18.50
CA ILE A 7 14.32 8.87 -17.99
C ILE A 7 14.59 8.28 -16.59
N ASN A 8 15.84 8.29 -16.14
CA ASN A 8 16.24 7.70 -14.86
C ASN A 8 16.24 8.68 -13.66
N ILE A 9 15.97 9.97 -13.87
CA ILE A 9 16.24 11.01 -12.86
C ILE A 9 15.23 10.98 -11.70
N LEU A 10 13.95 10.70 -11.96
CA LEU A 10 12.93 10.62 -10.91
C LEU A 10 13.11 9.41 -9.97
N PRO A 11 13.26 8.15 -10.46
CA PRO A 11 13.43 7.01 -9.57
C PRO A 11 14.80 6.97 -8.87
N LEU A 12 15.86 7.51 -9.48
CA LEU A 12 17.17 7.63 -8.82
C LEU A 12 17.18 8.68 -7.71
N SER A 13 16.51 9.82 -7.88
CA SER A 13 16.50 10.86 -6.84
C SER A 13 15.88 10.34 -5.54
N LEU A 14 14.76 9.61 -5.65
CA LEU A 14 14.10 8.99 -4.50
C LEU A 14 14.99 7.91 -3.89
N SER A 15 15.54 6.97 -4.67
CA SER A 15 16.39 5.90 -4.13
C SER A 15 17.65 6.44 -3.43
N THR A 16 18.21 7.55 -3.92
CA THR A 16 19.36 8.23 -3.33
C THR A 16 18.99 8.96 -2.02
N ILE A 17 17.81 9.58 -1.95
CA ILE A 17 17.27 10.17 -0.72
C ILE A 17 17.04 9.10 0.35
N TRP A 18 16.47 7.95 -0.02
CA TRP A 18 16.26 6.81 0.88
C TRP A 18 17.57 6.19 1.38
N LYS A 19 18.59 6.14 0.51
CA LYS A 19 19.95 5.67 0.84
C LYS A 19 20.68 6.62 1.80
N SER A 20 20.52 7.94 1.66
CA SER A 20 21.18 8.93 2.53
C SER A 20 20.70 8.92 3.98
N ARG A 21 19.46 8.46 4.24
CA ARG A 21 18.85 8.47 5.58
C ARG A 21 19.06 7.18 6.39
N GLY A 22 19.89 6.24 5.93
CA GLY A 22 20.13 4.96 6.63
C GLY A 22 18.89 4.05 6.69
N VAL A 23 17.90 4.30 5.84
CA VAL A 23 16.57 3.65 5.86
C VAL A 23 16.51 2.45 4.92
N GLU A 24 17.60 1.67 4.85
CA GLU A 24 17.71 0.50 3.97
C GLU A 24 16.66 -0.58 4.29
N ARG A 25 16.06 -0.54 5.49
CA ARG A 25 14.99 -1.45 5.93
C ARG A 25 13.63 -0.79 6.10
N LEU A 26 13.30 0.27 5.36
CA LEU A 26 11.90 0.69 5.34
C LEU A 26 11.07 -0.45 4.74
N ARG A 27 10.24 -1.10 5.58
CA ARG A 27 9.39 -2.22 5.16
C ARG A 27 8.51 -1.77 3.99
N LEU A 28 8.25 -2.73 3.10
CA LEU A 28 7.31 -2.71 1.98
C LEU A 28 6.03 -1.85 2.24
N TYR A 29 5.57 -1.89 3.49
CA TYR A 29 4.53 -1.07 4.11
C TYR A 29 4.56 0.43 3.80
N TYR A 30 5.72 1.10 3.86
CA TYR A 30 5.76 2.57 3.76
C TYR A 30 5.92 3.07 2.31
N ARG A 31 6.55 2.26 1.45
CA ARG A 31 6.92 2.70 0.09
C ARG A 31 5.75 2.62 -0.87
N PHE A 32 4.96 1.56 -0.81
CA PHE A 32 3.83 1.40 -1.72
C PHE A 32 2.72 2.44 -1.53
N PRO A 33 2.27 2.77 -0.31
CA PRO A 33 1.31 3.85 -0.11
C PRO A 33 1.80 5.19 -0.66
N PHE A 34 3.09 5.48 -0.50
CA PHE A 34 3.69 6.69 -1.06
C PHE A 34 3.63 6.70 -2.59
N TYR A 35 3.96 5.59 -3.24
CA TYR A 35 3.87 5.46 -4.70
C TYR A 35 2.45 5.61 -5.23
N ILE A 36 1.49 4.95 -4.58
CA ILE A 36 0.07 5.05 -4.93
C ILE A 36 -0.43 6.49 -4.73
N ALA A 37 -0.03 7.15 -3.64
CA ALA A 37 -0.39 8.55 -3.39
C ALA A 37 0.20 9.49 -4.45
N LEU A 38 1.47 9.30 -4.83
CA LEU A 38 2.12 10.12 -5.85
C LEU A 38 1.43 10.00 -7.21
N ILE A 39 1.08 8.78 -7.63
CA ILE A 39 0.36 8.56 -8.89
C ILE A 39 -1.07 9.09 -8.79
N SER A 40 -1.77 8.86 -7.68
CA SER A 40 -3.13 9.38 -7.47
C SER A 40 -3.16 10.91 -7.51
N PHE A 41 -2.14 11.56 -6.96
CA PHE A 41 -1.97 13.02 -7.06
C PHE A 41 -1.75 13.45 -8.51
N GLY A 42 -0.92 12.73 -9.26
CA GLY A 42 -0.73 12.99 -10.69
C GLY A 42 -2.02 12.82 -11.52
N ILE A 43 -2.82 11.79 -11.25
CA ILE A 43 -4.14 11.60 -11.85
C ILE A 43 -5.03 12.80 -11.51
N GLY A 44 -5.12 13.18 -10.24
CA GLY A 44 -5.92 14.32 -9.82
C GLY A 44 -5.52 15.63 -10.52
N LEU A 45 -4.21 15.88 -10.65
CA LEU A 45 -3.72 17.08 -11.35
C LEU A 45 -4.09 17.08 -12.83
N ILE A 46 -3.87 15.96 -13.53
CA ILE A 46 -4.14 15.92 -14.96
C ILE A 46 -5.64 15.97 -15.26
N ASP A 47 -6.46 15.32 -14.43
CA ASP A 47 -7.92 15.37 -14.56
C ASP A 47 -8.45 16.78 -14.23
N CYS A 48 -7.87 17.47 -13.26
CA CYS A 48 -8.19 18.88 -13.02
C CYS A 48 -7.91 19.75 -14.24
N ILE A 49 -6.80 19.52 -14.95
CA ILE A 49 -6.47 20.26 -16.18
C ILE A 49 -7.41 19.86 -17.32
N ASN A 50 -7.69 18.56 -17.47
CA ASN A 50 -8.47 18.00 -18.57
C ASN A 50 -9.95 18.38 -18.47
N LEU A 51 -10.52 18.35 -17.26
CA LEU A 51 -11.93 18.66 -17.00
C LEU A 51 -12.18 20.12 -16.63
N GLY A 52 -11.20 20.78 -16.00
CA GLY A 52 -11.34 22.16 -15.54
C GLY A 52 -11.46 23.16 -16.70
N TYR A 53 -10.74 22.95 -17.80
CA TYR A 53 -10.82 23.83 -18.96
C TYR A 53 -12.20 23.78 -19.65
N PRO A 54 -12.75 22.61 -20.01
CA PRO A 54 -14.13 22.51 -20.50
C PRO A 54 -15.16 23.09 -19.54
N ALA A 55 -14.97 22.92 -18.23
CA ALA A 55 -15.90 23.48 -17.24
C ALA A 55 -15.96 25.01 -17.24
N ILE A 56 -14.86 25.69 -17.59
CA ILE A 56 -14.78 27.15 -17.63
C ILE A 56 -15.17 27.69 -19.02
N TYR A 57 -14.66 27.07 -20.08
CA TYR A 57 -14.76 27.61 -21.44
C TYR A 57 -15.81 26.93 -22.31
N SER A 58 -16.51 25.90 -21.81
CA SER A 58 -17.54 25.13 -22.52
C SER A 58 -17.08 24.46 -23.82
N HIS A 59 -15.77 24.34 -24.02
CA HIS A 59 -15.16 23.58 -25.11
C HIS A 59 -13.87 22.92 -24.61
N VAL A 60 -13.47 21.83 -25.25
CA VAL A 60 -12.20 21.15 -24.93
C VAL A 60 -10.99 21.95 -25.39
N TRP A 61 -9.82 21.58 -24.88
CA TRP A 61 -8.57 22.15 -25.34
C TRP A 61 -8.44 22.06 -26.86
N PRO A 62 -7.92 23.10 -27.55
CA PRO A 62 -7.62 22.99 -28.97
C PRO A 62 -6.43 22.05 -29.19
N ASP A 63 -6.38 21.42 -30.36
CA ASP A 63 -5.17 20.71 -30.78
C ASP A 63 -4.00 21.68 -31.00
N PRO A 64 -2.76 21.29 -30.64
CA PRO A 64 -2.30 19.96 -30.24
C PRO A 64 -2.40 19.65 -28.73
N PHE A 65 -2.85 20.60 -27.90
CA PHE A 65 -2.85 20.46 -26.44
C PHE A 65 -3.77 19.32 -25.98
N CYS A 66 -4.91 19.15 -26.64
CA CYS A 66 -5.85 18.09 -26.31
C CYS A 66 -5.25 16.70 -26.50
N THR A 67 -4.55 16.49 -27.62
CA THR A 67 -3.80 15.25 -27.87
C THR A 67 -2.79 14.95 -26.75
N ILE A 68 -2.02 15.95 -26.29
CA ILE A 68 -1.01 15.79 -25.23
C ILE A 68 -1.66 15.47 -23.88
N ILE A 69 -2.72 16.20 -23.51
CA ILE A 69 -3.45 16.00 -22.26
C ILE A 69 -4.14 14.63 -22.25
N GLY A 70 -4.75 14.24 -23.38
CA GLY A 70 -5.39 12.94 -23.54
C GLY A 70 -4.39 11.78 -23.41
N PHE A 71 -3.25 11.87 -24.10
CA PHE A 71 -2.17 10.89 -23.95
C PHE A 71 -1.68 10.81 -22.49
N GLY A 72 -1.42 11.95 -21.86
CA GLY A 72 -0.95 12.00 -20.48
C GLY A 72 -1.95 11.39 -19.49
N SER A 73 -3.24 11.69 -19.66
CA SER A 73 -4.32 11.21 -18.77
C SER A 73 -4.46 9.68 -18.86
N VAL A 74 -4.46 9.16 -20.08
CA VAL A 74 -4.53 7.71 -20.31
C VAL A 74 -3.23 7.04 -19.81
N PHE A 75 -2.07 7.61 -20.10
CA PHE A 75 -0.78 7.06 -19.65
C PHE A 75 -0.68 6.95 -18.13
N ILE A 76 -1.03 8.00 -17.39
CA ILE A 76 -0.94 7.97 -15.92
C ILE A 76 -1.98 7.04 -15.29
N THR A 77 -3.15 6.93 -15.92
CA THR A 77 -4.20 5.95 -15.55
C THR A 77 -3.68 4.52 -15.67
N TYR A 78 -3.11 4.14 -16.81
CA TYR A 78 -2.54 2.80 -17.00
C TYR A 78 -1.32 2.56 -16.13
N LEU A 79 -0.50 3.57 -15.89
CA LEU A 79 0.62 3.48 -14.94
C LEU A 79 0.11 3.11 -13.54
N SER A 80 -0.98 3.74 -13.09
CA SER A 80 -1.62 3.43 -11.81
C SER A 80 -2.14 2.00 -11.75
N GLN A 81 -2.85 1.56 -12.80
CA GLN A 81 -3.41 0.21 -12.86
C GLN A 81 -2.32 -0.86 -12.86
N PHE A 82 -1.31 -0.74 -13.74
CA PHE A 82 -0.23 -1.72 -13.82
C PHE A 82 0.61 -1.79 -12.54
N LEU A 83 0.93 -0.63 -11.95
CA LEU A 83 1.66 -0.62 -10.68
C LEU A 83 0.88 -1.37 -9.60
N LEU A 84 -0.43 -1.10 -9.50
CA LEU A 84 -1.30 -1.78 -8.54
C LEU A 84 -1.36 -3.29 -8.79
N SER A 85 -1.56 -3.74 -10.03
CA SER A 85 -1.63 -5.16 -10.38
C SER A 85 -0.31 -5.88 -10.06
N ILE A 86 0.84 -5.26 -10.36
CA ILE A 86 2.16 -5.82 -10.01
C ILE A 86 2.32 -5.92 -8.49
N VAL A 87 1.93 -4.88 -7.74
CA VAL A 87 1.98 -4.88 -6.27
C VAL A 87 1.04 -5.93 -5.67
N ALA A 88 -0.15 -6.12 -6.25
CA ALA A 88 -1.12 -7.11 -5.82
C ALA A 88 -0.60 -8.54 -5.96
N VAL A 89 -0.10 -8.89 -7.16
CA VAL A 89 0.48 -10.22 -7.42
C VAL A 89 1.67 -10.47 -6.50
N LYS A 90 2.57 -9.50 -6.36
CA LYS A 90 3.74 -9.62 -5.48
C LYS A 90 3.34 -9.84 -4.01
N THR A 91 2.35 -9.09 -3.53
CA THR A 91 1.85 -9.22 -2.15
C THR A 91 1.22 -10.58 -1.93
N TYR A 92 0.40 -11.06 -2.88
CA TYR A 92 -0.20 -12.38 -2.84
C TYR A 92 0.85 -13.50 -2.79
N LEU A 93 1.84 -13.48 -3.70
CA LEU A 93 2.92 -14.48 -3.75
C LEU A 93 3.76 -14.51 -2.47
N LYS A 94 4.00 -13.34 -1.86
CA LYS A 94 4.72 -13.21 -0.58
C LYS A 94 3.92 -13.85 0.56
N VAL A 95 2.62 -13.59 0.63
CA VAL A 95 1.74 -14.13 1.69
C VAL A 95 1.56 -15.64 1.57
N GLU A 96 1.49 -16.17 0.35
CA GLU A 96 1.48 -17.60 0.09
C GLU A 96 2.83 -18.29 0.36
N LYS A 97 3.89 -17.52 0.69
CA LYS A 97 5.26 -18.00 0.89
C LYS A 97 5.82 -18.78 -0.32
N ILE A 98 5.24 -18.61 -1.51
CA ILE A 98 5.70 -19.26 -2.74
C ILE A 98 7.02 -18.61 -3.18
N TYR A 99 7.07 -17.28 -3.16
CA TYR A 99 8.27 -16.51 -3.48
C TYR A 99 8.45 -15.35 -2.51
N ASN A 100 9.60 -15.30 -1.83
CA ASN A 100 9.96 -14.16 -1.00
C ASN A 100 10.72 -13.11 -1.82
N LEU A 101 9.97 -12.37 -2.65
CA LEU A 101 10.51 -11.32 -3.51
C LEU A 101 10.65 -10.00 -2.74
N ASP A 102 11.69 -9.87 -1.92
CA ASP A 102 12.04 -8.61 -1.26
C ASP A 102 12.88 -7.73 -2.20
N PHE A 103 12.20 -6.80 -2.89
CA PHE A 103 12.87 -5.95 -3.85
C PHE A 103 13.70 -4.84 -3.23
N GLY A 104 13.55 -4.47 -1.95
CA GLY A 104 14.46 -3.53 -1.25
C GLY A 104 14.93 -2.36 -2.12
N ILE A 105 16.20 -2.33 -2.49
CA ILE A 105 16.83 -1.26 -3.30
C ILE A 105 16.36 -1.28 -4.79
N TYR A 106 15.77 -2.37 -5.25
CA TYR A 106 15.29 -2.63 -6.61
C TYR A 106 13.81 -2.28 -6.84
N ASP A 107 13.16 -1.52 -5.96
CA ASP A 107 11.77 -1.06 -6.18
C ASP A 107 11.62 -0.24 -7.47
N TRP A 108 12.69 0.40 -7.94
CA TRP A 108 12.71 1.11 -9.23
C TRP A 108 12.44 0.17 -10.42
N LYS A 109 12.76 -1.13 -10.32
CA LYS A 109 12.46 -2.11 -11.36
C LYS A 109 10.96 -2.33 -11.51
N LEU A 110 10.18 -2.29 -10.42
CA LEU A 110 8.71 -2.37 -10.50
C LEU A 110 8.15 -1.19 -11.29
N PHE A 111 8.60 0.03 -10.98
CA PHE A 111 8.21 1.22 -11.72
C PHE A 111 8.61 1.14 -13.17
N PHE A 112 9.83 0.67 -13.45
CA PHE A 112 10.29 0.48 -14.81
C PHE A 112 9.32 -0.44 -15.58
N HIS A 113 8.94 -1.59 -15.02
CA HIS A 113 7.97 -2.47 -15.66
C HIS A 113 6.59 -1.82 -15.85
N ALA A 114 6.07 -1.12 -14.84
CA ALA A 114 4.78 -0.45 -14.92
C ALA A 114 4.77 0.67 -15.98
N VAL A 115 5.84 1.46 -16.07
CA VAL A 115 6.01 2.51 -17.08
C VAL A 115 6.09 1.92 -18.49
N ASN A 116 6.89 0.87 -18.69
CA ASN A 116 7.01 0.23 -20.01
C ASN A 116 5.69 -0.39 -20.47
N LEU A 117 4.96 -1.07 -19.57
CA LEU A 117 3.64 -1.63 -19.89
C LEU A 117 2.63 -0.53 -20.21
N SER A 118 2.63 0.57 -19.45
CA SER A 118 1.77 1.73 -19.73
C SER A 118 2.09 2.37 -21.08
N LEU A 119 3.38 2.59 -21.39
CA LEU A 119 3.80 3.12 -22.69
C LEU A 119 3.36 2.20 -23.84
N LEU A 120 3.53 0.88 -23.68
CA LEU A 120 3.19 -0.10 -24.71
C LEU A 120 1.71 -0.04 -25.09
N VAL A 121 0.81 0.12 -24.12
CA VAL A 121 -0.64 0.20 -24.41
C VAL A 121 -1.05 1.59 -24.89
N THR A 122 -0.42 2.66 -24.39
CA THR A 122 -0.82 4.04 -24.72
C THR A 122 -0.26 4.54 -26.04
N ILE A 123 0.82 3.93 -26.55
CA ILE A 123 1.42 4.31 -27.84
C ILE A 123 0.57 3.91 -29.03
N LEU A 124 -0.28 2.87 -28.90
CA LEU A 124 -1.14 2.38 -29.99
C LEU A 124 -2.11 3.48 -30.47
N PRO A 125 -2.97 4.08 -29.62
CA PRO A 125 -3.77 5.23 -30.03
C PRO A 125 -2.95 6.48 -30.38
N PHE A 126 -1.71 6.59 -29.90
CA PHE A 126 -0.84 7.71 -30.26
C PHE A 126 -0.41 7.61 -31.73
N ALA A 127 0.04 6.42 -32.14
CA ALA A 127 0.49 6.15 -33.49
C ALA A 127 -0.62 6.25 -34.54
N SER A 128 -1.87 5.98 -34.17
CA SER A 128 -3.03 6.13 -35.05
C SER A 128 -3.67 7.52 -35.05
N HIS A 129 -3.08 8.51 -34.37
CA HIS A 129 -3.70 9.83 -34.14
C HIS A 129 -5.09 9.75 -33.46
N GLY A 130 -5.28 8.69 -32.67
CA GLY A 130 -6.52 8.38 -31.97
C GLY A 130 -6.78 9.20 -30.72
N TYR A 131 -5.83 10.00 -30.23
CA TYR A 131 -6.10 10.96 -29.15
C TYR A 131 -6.70 12.26 -29.70
N GLY A 132 -7.56 12.90 -28.90
CA GLY A 132 -8.10 14.22 -29.18
C GLY A 132 -9.31 14.55 -28.32
N GLY A 133 -10.03 15.59 -28.74
CA GLY A 133 -11.23 16.05 -28.06
C GLY A 133 -12.39 15.08 -28.19
N GLN A 134 -13.02 14.76 -27.08
CA GLN A 134 -14.40 14.30 -26.99
C GLN A 134 -15.28 15.46 -26.48
N ASN A 135 -16.60 15.32 -26.50
CA ASN A 135 -17.54 16.39 -26.14
C ASN A 135 -17.16 17.19 -24.87
N THR A 136 -16.61 16.54 -23.84
CA THR A 136 -16.35 17.15 -22.53
C THR A 136 -14.91 17.01 -22.00
N TRP A 137 -14.00 16.33 -22.70
CA TRP A 137 -12.60 16.16 -22.28
C TRP A 137 -11.69 15.71 -23.42
N CYS A 138 -10.40 15.59 -23.15
CA CYS A 138 -9.41 15.01 -24.06
C CYS A 138 -9.08 13.56 -23.70
N ALA A 139 -9.28 12.63 -24.65
CA ALA A 139 -9.04 11.19 -24.48
C ALA A 139 -8.89 10.49 -25.84
N VAL A 140 -9.00 9.15 -25.90
CA VAL A 140 -9.05 8.40 -27.18
C VAL A 140 -10.39 8.64 -27.87
N LYS A 141 -10.38 9.19 -29.09
CA LYS A 141 -11.58 9.51 -29.89
C LYS A 141 -12.50 8.30 -30.06
N GLN A 142 -13.81 8.55 -30.12
CA GLN A 142 -14.83 7.50 -30.28
C GLN A 142 -14.70 6.74 -31.61
N GLU A 143 -14.22 7.40 -32.66
CA GLU A 143 -13.99 6.82 -33.98
C GLU A 143 -12.92 5.70 -33.94
N HIS A 144 -12.00 5.77 -32.99
CA HIS A 144 -10.93 4.78 -32.76
C HIS A 144 -11.38 3.67 -31.81
N ARG A 145 -12.48 2.99 -32.19
CA ARG A 145 -13.14 1.98 -31.35
C ARG A 145 -12.23 0.79 -31.03
N ILE A 146 -11.39 0.37 -31.97
CA ILE A 146 -10.49 -0.80 -31.77
C ILE A 146 -9.49 -0.51 -30.66
N GLU A 147 -8.87 0.67 -30.68
CA GLU A 147 -7.93 1.12 -29.66
C GLU A 147 -8.63 1.26 -28.30
N ALA A 148 -9.84 1.83 -28.27
CA ALA A 148 -10.65 1.91 -27.05
C ALA A 148 -11.00 0.51 -26.49
N PHE A 149 -11.33 -0.46 -27.35
CA PHE A 149 -11.58 -1.85 -26.95
C PHE A 149 -10.33 -2.51 -26.36
N ILE A 150 -9.16 -2.33 -26.98
CA ILE A 150 -7.89 -2.89 -26.48
C ILE A 150 -7.58 -2.31 -25.10
N LEU A 151 -7.65 -0.98 -24.96
CA LEU A 151 -7.43 -0.29 -23.69
C LEU A 151 -8.38 -0.81 -22.61
N ASN A 152 -9.69 -0.83 -22.89
CA ASN A 152 -10.66 -1.32 -21.92
C ASN A 152 -10.45 -2.81 -21.58
N GLY A 153 -10.10 -3.65 -22.56
CA GLY A 153 -9.75 -5.06 -22.34
C GLY A 153 -8.56 -5.24 -21.40
N VAL A 154 -7.51 -4.43 -21.56
CA VAL A 154 -6.37 -4.41 -20.62
C VAL A 154 -6.82 -4.00 -19.22
N SER A 155 -7.69 -2.99 -19.10
CA SER A 155 -8.27 -2.57 -17.81
C SER A 155 -9.03 -3.70 -17.12
N PHE A 156 -9.84 -4.45 -17.88
CA PHE A 156 -10.54 -5.64 -17.37
C PHE A 156 -9.60 -6.72 -16.87
N VAL A 157 -8.52 -7.01 -17.60
CA VAL A 157 -7.51 -7.99 -17.17
C VAL A 157 -6.86 -7.56 -15.85
N ASN A 158 -6.45 -6.29 -15.74
CA ASN A 158 -5.89 -5.74 -14.50
C ASN A 158 -6.86 -5.85 -13.33
N MET A 159 -8.15 -5.59 -13.57
CA MET A 159 -9.20 -5.71 -12.57
C MET A 159 -9.42 -7.17 -12.13
N ILE A 160 -9.45 -8.12 -13.06
CA ILE A 160 -9.55 -9.56 -12.74
C ILE A 160 -8.37 -9.99 -11.86
N ILE A 161 -7.15 -9.58 -12.21
CA ILE A 161 -5.95 -9.85 -11.40
C ILE A 161 -6.10 -9.26 -10.00
N ALA A 162 -6.54 -8.00 -9.89
CA ALA A 162 -6.71 -7.32 -8.61
C ALA A 162 -7.76 -8.02 -7.74
N VAL A 163 -8.90 -8.40 -8.31
CA VAL A 163 -9.98 -9.13 -7.62
C VAL A 163 -9.49 -10.50 -7.13
N TYR A 164 -8.80 -11.26 -8.00
CA TYR A 164 -8.23 -12.55 -7.62
C TYR A 164 -7.26 -12.42 -6.44
N CYS A 165 -6.31 -11.48 -6.54
CA CYS A 165 -5.35 -11.23 -5.47
C CYS A 165 -6.03 -10.75 -4.17
N TYR A 166 -7.04 -9.89 -4.28
CA TYR A 166 -7.81 -9.39 -3.14
C TYR A 166 -8.48 -10.55 -2.38
N PHE A 167 -9.24 -11.40 -3.05
CA PHE A 167 -9.92 -12.52 -2.39
C PHE A 167 -8.93 -13.52 -1.80
N GLY A 168 -7.85 -13.85 -2.53
CA GLY A 168 -6.81 -14.74 -2.03
C GLY A 168 -6.16 -14.22 -0.74
N LEU A 169 -5.84 -12.92 -0.70
CA LEU A 169 -5.27 -12.29 0.50
C LEU A 169 -6.25 -12.25 1.67
N VAL A 170 -7.52 -11.89 1.45
CA VAL A 170 -8.54 -11.85 2.51
C VAL A 170 -8.75 -13.23 3.13
N ILE A 171 -8.85 -14.28 2.31
CA ILE A 171 -9.02 -15.65 2.79
C ILE A 171 -7.83 -16.07 3.66
N LYS A 172 -6.60 -15.79 3.20
CA LYS A 172 -5.38 -16.15 3.93
C LYS A 172 -5.22 -15.39 5.24
N LEU A 173 -5.54 -14.09 5.26
CA LEU A 173 -5.51 -13.29 6.48
C LEU A 173 -6.50 -13.82 7.53
N ARG A 174 -7.73 -14.14 7.13
CA ARG A 174 -8.74 -14.70 8.04
C ARG A 174 -8.33 -16.07 8.59
N ALA A 175 -7.71 -16.92 7.76
CA ALA A 175 -7.19 -18.20 8.21
C ALA A 175 -6.12 -18.02 9.30
N ARG A 176 -5.14 -17.13 9.08
CA ARG A 176 -4.10 -16.82 10.08
C ARG A 176 -4.68 -16.23 11.36
N GLU A 177 -5.64 -15.32 11.29
CA GLU A 177 -6.31 -14.78 12.47
C GLU A 177 -7.07 -15.85 13.28
N SER A 178 -7.61 -16.87 12.61
CA SER A 178 -8.28 -17.99 13.27
C SER A 178 -7.30 -18.90 14.02
N GLU A 179 -6.09 -19.08 13.48
CA GLU A 179 -5.02 -19.86 14.10
C GLU A 179 -4.38 -19.11 15.27
N LYS A 180 -4.11 -17.80 15.09
CA LYS A 180 -3.58 -16.91 16.12
C LYS A 180 -4.45 -16.85 17.38
N ARG A 181 -5.77 -16.97 17.24
CA ARG A 181 -6.68 -17.06 18.41
C ARG A 181 -6.54 -18.36 19.20
N LYS A 182 -5.98 -19.42 18.60
CA LYS A 182 -5.81 -20.74 19.24
C LYS A 182 -4.42 -20.94 19.85
N SER A 183 -3.39 -20.22 19.39
CA SER A 183 -2.02 -20.31 19.88
C SER A 183 -1.58 -19.03 20.60
N PHE A 184 -1.16 -19.13 21.86
CA PHE A 184 -0.77 -17.96 22.69
C PHE A 184 0.64 -17.40 22.37
N ASP A 185 1.45 -18.12 21.58
CA ASP A 185 2.78 -17.66 21.14
C ASP A 185 2.70 -17.04 19.74
N LEU A 186 2.55 -15.72 19.67
CA LEU A 186 2.70 -14.97 18.42
C LEU A 186 4.09 -14.37 18.30
N ASN A 187 4.78 -14.67 17.21
CA ASN A 187 5.93 -13.90 16.79
C ASN A 187 5.50 -12.50 16.34
N ARG A 188 6.05 -11.45 16.97
CA ARG A 188 5.83 -10.02 16.66
C ARG A 188 6.05 -9.66 15.17
N ILE A 189 6.82 -10.49 14.45
CA ILE A 189 7.09 -10.32 13.02
C ILE A 189 5.84 -10.63 12.18
N ASP A 190 5.14 -11.72 12.49
CA ASP A 190 3.94 -12.15 11.74
C ASP A 190 2.76 -11.18 11.92
N GLU A 191 2.68 -10.51 13.06
CA GLU A 191 1.63 -9.49 13.29
C GLU A 191 1.82 -8.25 12.41
N MET A 192 3.06 -7.74 12.33
CA MET A 192 3.35 -6.58 11.49
C MET A 192 3.22 -6.89 9.98
N GLU A 193 3.49 -8.13 9.56
CA GLU A 193 3.27 -8.57 8.18
C GLU A 193 1.79 -8.67 7.83
N ASP A 194 0.97 -9.22 8.72
CA ASP A 194 -0.48 -9.32 8.51
C ASP A 194 -1.13 -7.93 8.45
N GLN A 195 -0.70 -6.98 9.30
CA GLN A 195 -1.16 -5.58 9.23
C GLN A 195 -0.79 -4.93 7.90
N THR A 196 0.44 -5.14 7.45
CA THR A 196 0.90 -4.60 6.15
C THR A 196 0.06 -5.16 5.02
N THR A 197 -0.24 -6.45 5.08
CA THR A 197 -1.08 -7.13 4.09
C THR A 197 -2.52 -6.60 4.13
N ASN A 198 -3.10 -6.40 5.32
CA ASN A 198 -4.44 -5.84 5.49
C ASN A 198 -4.53 -4.40 4.93
N MET A 199 -3.48 -3.61 5.12
CA MET A 199 -3.36 -2.29 4.47
C MET A 199 -3.42 -2.42 2.95
N MET A 200 -2.63 -3.32 2.35
CA MET A 200 -2.63 -3.53 0.89
C MET A 200 -3.99 -4.01 0.36
N VAL A 201 -4.67 -4.90 1.09
CA VAL A 201 -6.03 -5.38 0.76
C VAL A 201 -7.01 -4.21 0.65
N ASN A 202 -6.95 -3.24 1.56
CA ASN A 202 -7.80 -2.06 1.50
C ASN A 202 -7.48 -1.16 0.30
N TYR A 203 -6.22 -1.00 -0.08
CA TYR A 203 -5.84 -0.29 -1.32
C TYR A 203 -6.39 -0.98 -2.58
N PHE A 204 -6.35 -2.31 -2.61
CA PHE A 204 -6.93 -3.08 -3.74
C PHE A 204 -8.44 -2.90 -3.82
N LEU A 205 -9.14 -2.89 -2.68
CA LEU A 205 -10.58 -2.64 -2.64
C LEU A 205 -10.94 -1.27 -3.21
N VAL A 206 -10.27 -0.20 -2.74
CA VAL A 206 -10.49 1.17 -3.24
C VAL A 206 -10.27 1.23 -4.75
N SER A 207 -9.22 0.59 -5.24
CA SER A 207 -8.89 0.57 -6.65
C SER A 207 -9.90 -0.22 -7.49
N ILE A 208 -10.37 -1.37 -7.01
CA ILE A 208 -11.42 -2.15 -7.69
C ILE A 208 -12.67 -1.29 -7.85
N LEU A 209 -13.11 -0.61 -6.79
CA LEU A 209 -14.27 0.29 -6.84
C LEU A 209 -14.07 1.43 -7.85
N GLN A 210 -12.89 2.04 -7.89
CA GLN A 210 -12.56 3.11 -8.83
C GLN A 210 -12.64 2.64 -10.28
N TRP A 211 -11.96 1.54 -10.61
CA TRP A 211 -11.79 1.11 -12.00
C TRP A 211 -13.00 0.39 -12.58
N VAL A 212 -13.85 -0.23 -11.76
CA VAL A 212 -15.15 -0.77 -12.21
C VAL A 212 -15.99 0.33 -12.85
N SER A 213 -16.13 1.48 -12.19
CA SER A 213 -16.93 2.60 -12.72
C SER A 213 -16.35 3.17 -14.01
N VAL A 214 -15.02 3.25 -14.14
CA VAL A 214 -14.34 3.70 -15.37
C VAL A 214 -14.60 2.72 -16.52
N SER A 215 -14.51 1.42 -16.27
CA SER A 215 -14.76 0.39 -17.29
C SER A 215 -16.22 0.36 -17.76
N VAL A 216 -17.19 0.56 -16.87
CA VAL A 216 -18.62 0.65 -17.23
C VAL A 216 -18.87 1.84 -18.16
N PHE A 217 -18.37 3.02 -17.81
CA PHE A 217 -18.47 4.20 -18.67
C PHE A 217 -17.79 3.97 -20.02
N SER A 218 -16.58 3.37 -20.02
CA SER A 218 -15.83 3.10 -21.25
C SER A 218 -16.59 2.17 -22.21
N ILE A 219 -17.29 1.15 -21.69
CA ILE A 219 -18.17 0.30 -22.48
C ILE A 219 -19.30 1.14 -23.10
N GLY A 220 -20.03 1.91 -22.29
CA GLY A 220 -21.10 2.77 -22.78
C GLY A 220 -20.62 3.71 -23.87
N PHE A 221 -19.44 4.30 -23.70
CA PHE A 221 -18.81 5.19 -24.68
C PHE A 221 -18.50 4.48 -26.02
N ILE A 222 -17.92 3.28 -25.96
CA ILE A 222 -17.60 2.49 -27.16
C ILE A 222 -18.86 2.11 -27.95
N PHE A 223 -19.96 1.81 -27.26
CA PHE A 223 -21.24 1.43 -27.87
C PHE A 223 -22.19 2.61 -28.15
N GLU A 224 -21.73 3.86 -27.99
CA GLU A 224 -22.55 5.07 -28.21
C GLU A 224 -23.78 5.17 -27.29
N HIS A 225 -23.70 4.53 -26.12
CA HIS A 225 -24.71 4.54 -25.06
C HIS A 225 -24.16 5.16 -23.76
N ALA A 226 -23.20 6.09 -23.89
CA ALA A 226 -22.63 6.79 -22.74
C ALA A 226 -23.64 7.82 -22.20
N GLU A 227 -24.39 7.41 -21.20
CA GLU A 227 -25.31 8.27 -20.46
C GLU A 227 -24.57 9.19 -19.49
N VAL A 228 -25.09 10.40 -19.27
CA VAL A 228 -24.48 11.40 -18.36
C VAL A 228 -24.29 10.86 -16.94
N TRP A 229 -25.17 9.98 -16.46
CA TRP A 229 -25.03 9.38 -15.13
C TRP A 229 -23.79 8.48 -15.02
N THR A 230 -23.40 7.78 -16.10
CA THR A 230 -22.19 6.94 -16.10
C THR A 230 -20.93 7.79 -15.97
N LEU A 231 -20.91 8.94 -16.65
CA LEU A 231 -19.86 9.94 -16.56
C LEU A 231 -19.72 10.49 -15.13
N VAL A 232 -20.83 10.88 -14.51
CA VAL A 232 -20.84 11.39 -13.11
C VAL A 232 -20.36 10.32 -12.14
N ALA A 233 -20.82 9.08 -12.30
CA ALA A 233 -20.38 7.95 -11.48
C ALA A 233 -18.87 7.70 -11.62
N THR A 234 -18.33 7.77 -12.84
CA THR A 234 -16.89 7.67 -13.09
C THR A 234 -16.10 8.81 -12.44
N ALA A 235 -16.56 10.04 -12.57
CA ALA A 235 -15.91 11.19 -11.93
C ALA A 235 -15.88 11.04 -10.39
N ILE A 236 -16.99 10.62 -9.79
CA ILE A 236 -17.05 10.34 -8.34
C ILE A 236 -16.08 9.21 -7.97
N ALA A 237 -16.08 8.11 -8.72
CA ALA A 237 -15.23 6.95 -8.44
C ALA A 237 -13.73 7.26 -8.52
N ILE A 238 -13.30 8.03 -9.53
CA ILE A 238 -11.91 8.49 -9.67
C ILE A 238 -11.48 9.31 -8.44
N ASN A 239 -12.34 10.24 -7.99
CA ASN A 239 -12.07 11.08 -6.82
C ASN A 239 -12.09 10.28 -5.51
N ILE A 240 -13.02 9.33 -5.36
CA ILE A 240 -13.06 8.40 -4.23
C ILE A 240 -11.76 7.58 -4.16
N GLY A 241 -11.17 7.23 -5.30
CA GLY A 241 -9.86 6.57 -5.34
C GLY A 241 -8.79 7.32 -4.57
N GLY A 242 -8.60 8.60 -4.88
CA GLY A 242 -7.61 9.46 -4.21
C GLY A 242 -7.91 9.65 -2.71
N ILE A 243 -9.15 9.97 -2.37
CA ILE A 243 -9.58 10.18 -0.97
C ILE A 243 -9.49 8.89 -0.17
N GLY A 244 -9.94 7.76 -0.75
CA GLY A 244 -9.91 6.44 -0.15
C GLY A 244 -8.49 6.01 0.20
N ASN A 245 -7.52 6.26 -0.70
CA ASN A 245 -6.11 5.99 -0.44
C ASN A 245 -5.58 6.75 0.78
N VAL A 246 -5.98 8.02 0.96
CA VAL A 246 -5.62 8.83 2.14
C VAL A 246 -6.26 8.28 3.41
N ILE A 247 -7.54 7.91 3.35
CA ILE A 247 -8.25 7.32 4.50
C ILE A 247 -7.57 6.02 4.93
N VAL A 248 -7.26 5.13 3.98
CA VAL A 248 -6.55 3.88 4.25
C VAL A 248 -5.19 4.15 4.89
N TYR A 249 -4.43 5.13 4.39
CA TYR A 249 -3.17 5.53 5.02
C TYR A 249 -3.37 5.98 6.47
N ALA A 250 -4.30 6.89 6.73
CA ALA A 250 -4.54 7.46 8.05
C ALA A 250 -5.02 6.41 9.07
N LEU A 251 -5.89 5.49 8.67
CA LEU A 251 -6.36 4.40 9.54
C LEU A 251 -5.23 3.45 9.94
N ASN A 252 -4.34 3.14 9.00
CA ASN A 252 -3.22 2.24 9.26
C ASN A 252 -2.12 2.90 10.10
N GLU A 253 -1.89 4.20 9.95
CA GLU A 253 -0.94 4.94 10.79
C GLU A 253 -1.40 5.00 12.26
N LYS A 254 -2.71 5.24 12.48
CA LYS A 254 -3.30 5.22 13.83
C LYS A 254 -3.11 3.85 14.49
N SER A 255 -3.44 2.77 13.78
CA SER A 255 -3.27 1.40 14.26
C SER A 255 -1.82 1.10 14.71
N LEU A 256 -0.82 1.58 13.96
CA LEU A 256 0.59 1.42 14.34
C LEU A 256 0.98 2.22 15.59
N LYS A 257 0.49 3.45 15.74
CA LYS A 257 0.76 4.30 16.91
C LYS A 257 0.15 3.74 18.18
N ASP A 258 -1.07 3.22 18.09
CA ASP A 258 -1.78 2.62 19.22
C ASP A 258 -1.07 1.35 19.70
N GLN A 259 -0.59 0.50 18.77
CA GLN A 259 0.20 -0.67 19.14
C GLN A 259 1.57 -0.34 19.72
N SER A 260 2.28 0.64 19.16
CA SER A 260 3.56 1.07 19.73
C SER A 260 3.41 1.56 21.17
N SER A 261 2.27 2.18 21.48
CA SER A 261 1.95 2.68 22.83
C SER A 261 1.57 1.54 23.78
N SER A 262 0.71 0.62 23.32
CA SER A 262 0.31 -0.58 24.07
C SER A 262 1.51 -1.47 24.41
N ASN A 263 2.41 -1.69 23.45
CA ASN A 263 3.63 -2.48 23.64
C ASN A 263 4.62 -1.85 24.63
N LYS A 264 4.67 -0.52 24.70
CA LYS A 264 5.49 0.19 25.68
C LYS A 264 4.93 -0.01 27.09
N LEU A 265 3.60 -0.02 27.20
CA LEU A 265 2.89 -0.22 28.46
C LEU A 265 3.01 -1.67 28.96
N SER A 266 2.90 -2.67 28.08
CA SER A 266 3.08 -4.08 28.44
C SER A 266 4.51 -4.38 28.90
N HIS A 267 5.52 -3.87 28.18
CA HIS A 267 6.92 -4.00 28.59
C HIS A 267 7.19 -3.32 29.94
N LEU A 268 6.59 -2.15 30.20
CA LEU A 268 6.70 -1.50 31.51
C LEU A 268 6.05 -2.34 32.62
N ASN A 269 4.91 -2.98 32.36
CA ASN A 269 4.28 -3.90 33.31
C ASN A 269 5.14 -5.14 33.57
N ASP A 270 5.72 -5.76 32.54
CA ASP A 270 6.60 -6.92 32.72
C ASP A 270 7.87 -6.57 33.52
N VAL A 271 8.45 -5.40 33.26
CA VAL A 271 9.57 -4.88 34.05
C VAL A 271 9.15 -4.63 35.49
N MET A 272 7.98 -4.02 35.73
CA MET A 272 7.47 -3.81 37.09
C MET A 272 7.19 -5.12 37.83
N ILE A 273 6.62 -6.12 37.15
CA ILE A 273 6.37 -7.45 37.73
C ILE A 273 7.68 -8.17 38.05
N SER A 274 8.67 -8.08 37.16
CA SER A 274 10.02 -8.63 37.38
C SER A 274 10.70 -7.97 38.59
N VAL A 275 10.67 -6.64 38.67
CA VAL A 275 11.19 -5.88 39.81
C VAL A 275 10.45 -6.25 41.09
N HIS A 276 9.12 -6.38 41.05
CA HIS A 276 8.32 -6.77 42.21
C HIS A 276 8.67 -8.17 42.72
N LYS A 277 8.85 -9.16 41.82
CA LYS A 277 9.35 -10.51 42.17
C LYS A 277 10.75 -10.48 42.77
N GLN A 278 11.62 -9.60 42.27
CA GLN A 278 12.98 -9.44 42.80
C GLN A 278 12.99 -8.82 44.20
N ILE A 279 12.07 -7.89 44.48
CA ILE A 279 11.90 -7.27 45.80
C ILE A 279 11.28 -8.28 46.79
N THR A 280 10.21 -8.99 46.41
CA THR A 280 9.59 -10.01 47.29
C THR A 280 10.58 -11.13 47.65
N SER A 281 11.31 -11.67 46.68
CA SER A 281 12.35 -12.68 46.97
C SER A 281 13.52 -12.19 47.84
N ARG A 282 13.86 -10.89 47.80
CA ARG A 282 14.81 -10.28 48.74
C ARG A 282 14.22 -10.12 50.14
N THR A 283 12.93 -9.81 50.24
CA THR A 283 12.23 -9.62 51.51
C THR A 283 12.07 -10.96 52.24
N ASP A 284 11.81 -12.05 51.50
CA ASP A 284 11.76 -13.42 52.03
C ASP A 284 13.14 -13.94 52.48
N ARG A 285 14.24 -13.49 51.85
CA ARG A 285 15.60 -13.79 52.36
C ARG A 285 15.93 -13.02 53.62
N ALA A 286 15.43 -11.80 53.78
CA ALA A 286 15.67 -11.00 54.99
C ALA A 286 14.90 -11.56 56.21
N SER A 287 13.72 -12.14 56.00
CA SER A 287 12.95 -12.78 57.09
C SER A 287 13.56 -14.11 57.54
N VAL A 288 14.19 -14.88 56.65
CA VAL A 288 14.90 -16.14 56.98
C VAL A 288 16.20 -15.90 57.78
N ILE A 289 16.83 -14.74 57.65
CA ILE A 289 18.05 -14.41 58.43
C ILE A 289 17.72 -14.01 59.89
N ASN A 290 16.51 -13.51 60.15
CA ASN A 290 16.11 -13.10 61.50
C ASN A 290 15.63 -14.25 62.40
N THR A 291 15.32 -15.43 61.83
CA THR A 291 14.90 -16.62 62.59
C THR A 291 16.07 -17.49 63.07
N THR A 292 17.30 -17.21 62.66
CA THR A 292 18.48 -18.03 62.98
C THR A 292 19.31 -17.53 64.18
N TYR A 293 18.89 -16.48 64.87
CA TYR A 293 19.64 -15.87 65.99
C TYR A 293 19.08 -16.13 67.40
N HIS A 294 18.13 -17.06 67.55
CA HIS A 294 17.67 -17.50 68.87
C HIS A 294 17.76 -19.02 68.98
N TYR A 295 18.96 -19.57 69.23
CA TYR A 295 19.19 -20.82 69.99
C TYR A 295 20.69 -21.14 69.99
N ALA A 296 21.43 -20.54 70.91
CA ALA A 296 22.73 -21.03 71.32
C ALA A 296 22.87 -20.80 72.84
N SER A 297 22.47 -21.81 73.62
CA SER A 297 22.82 -21.90 75.04
C SER A 297 24.22 -22.50 75.17
N PRO A 298 25.06 -22.06 76.12
CA PRO A 298 26.36 -22.67 76.36
C PRO A 298 26.27 -23.76 77.44
N THR A 299 26.64 -24.98 77.07
CA THR A 299 26.89 -26.10 78.00
C THR A 299 28.30 -26.01 78.56
N TRP A 300 28.39 -25.98 79.89
CA TRP A 300 29.62 -26.06 80.67
C TRP A 300 30.00 -27.53 80.89
N TYR A 301 31.26 -27.90 80.64
CA TYR A 301 31.88 -29.12 81.16
C TYR A 301 33.12 -28.76 81.98
N THR A 302 33.05 -29.03 83.27
CA THR A 302 34.17 -29.02 84.22
C THR A 302 34.77 -30.43 84.31
N PHE A 303 36.08 -30.54 84.14
CA PHE A 303 36.87 -31.74 84.47
C PHE A 303 37.85 -31.41 85.61
N GLY A 304 37.63 -32.07 86.75
CA GLY A 304 38.60 -32.68 87.69
C GLY A 304 39.75 -31.87 88.32
N LEU A 305 39.86 -31.97 89.65
CA LEU A 305 41.08 -32.40 90.35
C LEU A 305 40.78 -32.79 91.81
N ALA A 306 41.39 -33.92 92.22
CA ALA A 306 41.51 -34.55 93.56
C ALA A 306 40.31 -35.35 94.09
#